data_AF-A0A940MFJ2-F1
#
_entry.id   AF-A0A940MFJ2-F1
#
_cell.length_a   1.000
_cell.length_b   1.000
_cell.length_c   1.000
_cell.angle_alpha   90.00
_cell.angle_beta   90.00
_cell.angle_gamma   90.00
#
_symmetry.space_group_name_H-M   'P 1'
#
loop_
_entity.id
_entity.type
_entity.pdbx_description
1 polymer ?
#
loop_
_entity_poly.entity_id
_entity_poly.type
_entity_poly.pdbx_seq_one_letter_code
_entity_poly.pdbx_strand_id
1 'polypeptide(L)'
;MDEPRVANFKLARDPSSVPRARTLLRARLGEWRANQDTVADAELVLSELVTNAVRVRAPGDRMVGVRIECRERGGLLRLEVSDAGKGSPEVRSPGEGETCGRGLLLVSSLAYRWGVKDRLLGVGKTIWAELVAPGFVPGPSETEIAAVNVRAGQCVRVWGGWQAVRSVRSERSASGGLAVVIGLEDGPALRLHAAEPVLVRDAGQAPGTGTAVVTAPGRSATPMPDQVPEVPR
;
A
#
# COMPACT_ATOMS: atom_id res chain seq x y z
N MET A 1 14.02 16.60 0.32
CA MET A 1 14.31 15.17 0.18
C MET A 1 13.80 14.56 1.47
N ASP A 2 12.61 13.97 1.47
CA ASP A 2 12.02 13.47 2.72
C ASP A 2 12.86 12.33 3.29
N GLU A 3 13.30 12.52 4.52
CA GLU A 3 14.06 11.54 5.26
C GLU A 3 13.10 10.43 5.74
N PRO A 4 13.46 9.14 5.60
CA PRO A 4 12.57 8.06 6.01
C PRO A 4 12.38 8.08 7.53
N ARG A 5 11.15 7.81 7.99
CA ARG A 5 10.89 7.61 9.42
C ARG A 5 11.41 6.25 9.83
N VAL A 6 12.17 6.20 10.92
CA VAL A 6 12.86 4.99 11.34
C VAL A 6 12.64 4.73 12.83
N ALA A 7 12.38 3.47 13.17
CA ALA A 7 12.40 2.97 14.54
C ALA A 7 13.27 1.71 14.63
N ASN A 8 14.07 1.60 15.69
CA ASN A 8 14.88 0.41 15.96
C ASN A 8 14.67 -0.04 17.40
N PHE A 9 14.61 -1.35 17.62
CA PHE A 9 14.58 -1.93 18.95
C PHE A 9 15.20 -3.33 18.98
N LYS A 10 15.54 -3.80 20.18
CA LYS A 10 16.08 -5.15 20.39
C LYS A 10 15.12 -5.94 21.26
N LEU A 11 15.03 -7.23 20.97
CA LEU A 11 14.19 -8.20 21.66
C LEU A 11 15.03 -9.35 22.20
N ALA A 12 14.61 -9.92 23.33
CA ALA A 12 15.18 -11.16 23.82
C ALA A 12 14.88 -12.32 22.86
N ARG A 13 15.65 -13.41 22.94
CA ARG A 13 15.41 -14.61 22.13
C ARG A 13 14.39 -15.52 22.79
N ASP A 14 13.19 -14.98 23.03
CA ASP A 14 12.11 -15.65 23.75
C ASP A 14 10.80 -15.54 22.95
N PRO A 15 9.95 -16.59 22.89
CA PRO A 15 8.66 -16.53 22.22
C PRO A 15 7.75 -15.38 22.68
N SER A 16 7.85 -14.93 23.94
CA SER A 16 7.13 -13.75 24.45
C SER A 16 7.55 -12.43 23.77
N SER A 17 8.66 -12.43 23.02
CA SER A 17 9.08 -11.26 22.25
C SER A 17 8.21 -11.03 21.01
N VAL A 18 7.49 -12.04 20.51
CA VAL A 18 6.59 -11.89 19.34
C VAL A 18 5.43 -10.93 19.65
N PRO A 19 4.61 -11.13 20.71
CA PRO A 19 3.58 -10.15 21.06
C PRO A 19 4.17 -8.78 21.41
N ARG A 20 5.36 -8.72 22.04
CA ARG A 20 6.04 -7.45 22.31
C ARG A 20 6.44 -6.72 21.02
N ALA A 21 6.90 -7.43 20.00
CA ALA A 21 7.20 -6.87 18.70
C ALA A 21 5.97 -6.23 18.06
N ARG A 22 4.82 -6.91 18.11
CA ARG A 22 3.54 -6.35 17.62
C ARG A 22 3.14 -5.07 18.35
N THR A 23 3.21 -5.06 19.68
CA THR A 23 2.88 -3.87 20.47
C THR A 23 3.76 -2.67 20.11
N LEU A 24 5.07 -2.90 19.97
CA LEU A 24 6.02 -1.85 19.56
C LEU A 24 5.76 -1.37 18.13
N LEU A 25 5.47 -2.28 17.21
CA LEU A 25 5.10 -1.95 15.84
C LEU A 25 3.82 -1.08 15.81
N ARG A 26 2.74 -1.51 16.46
CA ARG A 26 1.49 -0.74 16.57
C ARG A 26 1.72 0.67 17.08
N ALA A 27 2.50 0.81 18.14
CA ALA A 27 2.82 2.12 18.70
C ALA A 27 3.50 3.02 17.66
N ARG A 28 4.52 2.51 16.94
CA ARG A 28 5.24 3.28 15.92
C ARG A 28 4.39 3.59 14.69
N LEU A 29 3.62 2.63 14.20
CA LEU A 29 2.76 2.86 13.04
C LEU A 29 1.58 3.78 13.40
N GLY A 30 1.11 3.76 14.64
CA GLY A 30 0.12 4.72 15.16
C GLY A 30 0.68 6.14 15.24
N GLU A 31 1.89 6.32 15.76
CA GLU A 31 2.61 7.61 15.73
C GLU A 31 2.79 8.13 14.29
N TRP A 32 3.01 7.21 13.34
CA TRP A 32 3.16 7.55 11.92
C TRP A 32 1.85 7.61 11.14
N ARG A 33 0.70 7.43 11.82
CA ARG A 33 -0.65 7.50 11.24
C ARG A 33 -0.88 6.53 10.08
N ALA A 34 -0.28 5.34 10.16
CA ALA A 34 -0.51 4.27 9.19
C ALA A 34 -1.99 3.87 9.17
N ASN A 35 -2.50 3.46 7.99
CA ASN A 35 -3.84 2.89 7.90
C ASN A 35 -3.90 1.51 8.59
N GLN A 36 -5.11 1.08 8.99
CA GLN A 36 -5.29 -0.15 9.77
C GLN A 36 -4.89 -1.41 9.01
N ASP A 37 -5.13 -1.47 7.70
CA ASP A 37 -4.76 -2.62 6.86
C ASP A 37 -3.24 -2.81 6.81
N THR A 38 -2.49 -1.72 6.62
CA THR A 38 -1.02 -1.72 6.67
C THR A 38 -0.53 -2.17 8.04
N VAL A 39 -1.18 -1.74 9.12
CA VAL A 39 -0.82 -2.15 10.48
C VAL A 39 -1.04 -3.65 10.66
N ALA A 40 -2.18 -4.17 10.21
CA ALA A 40 -2.51 -5.60 10.29
C ALA A 40 -1.52 -6.47 9.50
N ASP A 41 -1.22 -6.10 8.25
CA ASP A 41 -0.27 -6.84 7.41
C ASP A 41 1.15 -6.78 7.98
N ALA A 42 1.58 -5.60 8.44
CA ALA A 42 2.89 -5.41 9.05
C ALA A 42 3.06 -6.22 10.34
N GLU A 43 2.01 -6.34 11.16
CA GLU A 43 2.03 -7.17 12.37
C GLU A 43 2.18 -8.65 12.06
N LEU A 44 1.48 -9.12 11.04
CA LEU A 44 1.53 -10.52 10.61
C LEU A 44 2.94 -10.84 10.12
N VAL A 45 3.47 -10.03 9.21
CA VAL A 45 4.82 -10.17 8.66
C VAL A 45 5.87 -10.07 9.76
N LEU A 46 5.81 -9.06 10.62
CA LEU A 46 6.78 -8.92 11.71
C LEU A 46 6.71 -10.08 12.69
N SER A 47 5.51 -10.61 12.97
CA SER A 47 5.34 -11.76 13.85
C SER A 47 6.04 -13.00 13.28
N GLU A 48 5.89 -13.27 11.98
CA GLU A 48 6.56 -14.39 11.33
C GLU A 48 8.09 -14.21 11.30
N LEU A 49 8.57 -13.01 10.94
CA LEU A 49 10.00 -12.72 10.92
C LEU A 49 10.65 -12.86 12.31
N VAL A 50 10.00 -12.32 13.35
CA VAL A 50 10.50 -12.44 14.74
C VAL A 50 10.40 -13.88 15.22
N THR A 51 9.33 -14.61 14.89
CA THR A 51 9.18 -16.03 15.23
C THR A 51 10.31 -16.87 14.64
N ASN A 52 10.66 -16.63 13.37
CA ASN A 52 11.81 -17.29 12.73
C ASN A 52 13.14 -16.90 13.42
N ALA A 53 13.30 -15.62 13.73
CA ALA A 53 14.51 -15.10 14.36
C ALA A 53 14.73 -15.61 15.78
N VAL A 54 13.69 -15.88 16.58
CA VAL A 54 13.82 -16.45 17.94
C VAL A 54 14.06 -17.96 17.91
N ARG A 55 13.53 -18.68 16.90
CA ARG A 55 13.68 -20.14 16.76
C ARG A 55 15.06 -20.60 16.30
N VAL A 56 15.78 -19.78 15.53
CA VAL A 56 17.12 -20.18 15.06
C VAL A 56 18.09 -20.30 16.25
N ARG A 57 19.03 -21.26 16.21
CA ARG A 57 20.06 -21.36 17.24
C ARG A 57 21.05 -20.20 17.10
N ALA A 58 21.35 -19.54 18.20
CA ALA A 58 22.38 -18.50 18.30
C ALA A 58 22.95 -18.49 19.74
N PRO A 59 24.11 -17.86 19.96
CA PRO A 59 24.64 -17.67 21.33
C PRO A 59 23.62 -16.95 22.23
N GLY A 60 23.54 -17.37 23.50
CA GLY A 60 22.49 -16.93 24.43
C GLY A 60 22.53 -15.46 24.83
N ASP A 61 23.67 -14.79 24.65
CA ASP A 61 23.87 -13.36 24.87
C ASP A 61 23.39 -12.48 23.71
N ARG A 62 22.95 -13.07 22.59
CA ARG A 62 22.54 -12.34 21.39
C ARG A 62 21.07 -11.99 21.43
N MET A 63 20.75 -10.77 21.00
CA MET A 63 19.37 -10.27 20.87
C MET A 63 18.90 -10.33 19.41
N VAL A 64 17.57 -10.34 19.22
CA VAL A 64 16.95 -10.09 17.91
C VAL A 64 16.85 -8.59 17.70
N GLY A 65 17.40 -8.07 16.61
CA GLY A 65 17.28 -6.67 16.23
C GLY A 65 16.09 -6.47 15.29
N VAL A 66 15.29 -5.43 15.53
CA VAL A 66 14.20 -5.03 14.64
C VAL A 66 14.42 -3.60 14.18
N ARG A 67 14.29 -3.38 12.88
CA ARG A 67 14.24 -2.05 12.26
C ARG A 67 12.94 -1.92 11.47
N ILE A 68 12.25 -0.81 11.67
CA ILE A 68 11.08 -0.41 10.92
C ILE A 68 11.45 0.89 10.21
N GLU A 69 11.26 0.93 8.90
CA GLU A 69 11.55 2.10 8.08
C GLU A 69 10.35 2.40 7.19
N CYS A 70 9.79 3.59 7.31
CA CYS A 70 8.73 4.08 6.45
C CYS A 70 9.30 5.09 5.45
N ARG A 71 9.09 4.78 4.16
CA ARG A 71 9.39 5.67 3.04
C ARG A 71 8.08 6.21 2.50
N GLU A 72 7.75 7.42 2.93
CA GLU A 72 6.54 8.12 2.49
C GLU A 72 6.53 8.26 0.96
N ARG A 73 7.69 8.66 0.40
CA ARG A 73 7.89 8.66 -1.06
C ARG A 73 8.00 7.24 -1.58
N GLY A 74 6.97 6.79 -2.29
CA GLY A 74 6.84 5.44 -2.83
C GLY A 74 5.94 4.53 -1.99
N GLY A 75 5.44 5.00 -0.84
CA GLY A 75 4.47 4.26 -0.02
C GLY A 75 4.99 2.88 0.41
N LEU A 76 6.22 2.81 0.91
CA LEU A 76 6.85 1.55 1.30
C LEU A 76 7.13 1.50 2.80
N LEU A 77 6.69 0.42 3.44
CA LEU A 77 7.07 0.07 4.81
C LEU A 77 8.05 -1.10 4.77
N ARG A 78 9.27 -0.86 5.24
CA ARG A 78 10.31 -1.89 5.32
C ARG A 78 10.46 -2.37 6.76
N LEU A 79 10.32 -3.68 6.93
CA LEU A 79 10.53 -4.40 8.19
C LEU A 79 11.81 -5.21 8.04
N GLU A 80 12.78 -5.01 8.94
CA GLU A 80 13.99 -5.81 9.00
C GLU A 80 14.11 -6.47 10.37
N VAL A 81 14.37 -7.78 10.37
CA VAL A 81 14.64 -8.57 11.57
C VAL A 81 16.00 -9.23 11.43
N SER A 82 16.87 -8.97 12.40
CA SER A 82 18.24 -9.47 12.42
C SER A 82 18.46 -10.44 13.57
N ASP A 83 19.02 -11.60 13.26
CA ASP A 83 19.44 -12.60 14.24
C ASP A 83 20.96 -12.87 14.16
N ALA A 84 21.48 -13.65 15.10
CA ALA A 84 22.88 -14.09 15.13
C ALA A 84 23.03 -15.59 14.79
N GLY A 85 22.00 -16.20 14.21
CA GLY A 85 22.00 -17.60 13.83
C GLY A 85 22.66 -17.81 12.48
N LYS A 86 23.33 -18.96 12.33
CA LYS A 86 23.88 -19.41 11.04
C LYS A 86 22.76 -20.00 10.16
N GLY A 87 22.95 -19.95 8.84
CA GLY A 87 22.03 -20.55 7.84
C GLY A 87 21.00 -19.57 7.29
N SER A 88 20.52 -19.88 6.08
CA SER A 88 19.48 -19.12 5.36
C SER A 88 18.09 -19.57 5.80
N PRO A 89 17.09 -18.69 5.82
CA PRO A 89 15.69 -19.10 5.95
C PRO A 89 15.32 -19.96 4.75
N GLU A 90 14.92 -21.21 4.99
CA GLU A 90 14.38 -22.06 3.93
C GLU A 90 12.90 -21.74 3.76
N VAL A 91 12.51 -21.32 2.55
CA VAL A 91 11.10 -21.34 2.14
C VAL A 91 10.72 -22.81 1.95
N ARG A 92 10.03 -23.39 2.93
CA ARG A 92 9.50 -24.75 2.80
C ARG A 92 8.03 -24.68 2.43
N SER A 93 7.63 -25.43 1.40
CA SER A 93 6.23 -25.76 1.16
C SER A 93 5.82 -26.82 2.19
N PRO A 94 4.97 -26.50 3.18
CA PRO A 94 4.53 -27.50 4.15
C PRO A 94 3.67 -28.56 3.45
N GLY A 95 3.87 -29.83 3.81
CA GLY A 95 2.96 -30.90 3.40
C GLY A 95 1.58 -30.71 4.01
N GLU A 96 0.56 -31.38 3.44
CA GLU A 96 -0.80 -31.39 3.97
C GLU A 96 -0.80 -31.91 5.42
N GLY A 97 -0.88 -31.01 6.39
CA GLY A 97 -0.89 -31.33 7.82
C GLY A 97 0.18 -30.65 8.66
N GLU A 98 1.21 -30.05 8.04
CA GLU A 98 2.26 -29.34 8.79
C GLU A 98 1.91 -27.85 9.02
N THR A 99 1.99 -27.41 10.27
CA THR A 99 1.87 -26.00 10.67
C THR A 99 3.21 -25.25 10.64
N CYS A 100 4.34 -25.98 10.65
CA CYS A 100 5.68 -25.44 10.46
C CYS A 100 5.99 -25.20 8.97
N GLY A 101 6.38 -23.97 8.59
CA GLY A 101 6.81 -23.64 7.22
C GLY A 101 5.92 -22.63 6.47
N ARG A 102 4.71 -22.33 6.96
CA ARG A 102 3.82 -21.32 6.35
C ARG A 102 4.28 -19.87 6.52
N GLY A 103 5.15 -19.61 7.50
CA GLY A 103 5.52 -18.23 7.86
C GLY A 103 6.12 -17.43 6.70
N LEU A 104 7.04 -18.02 5.94
CA LEU A 104 7.61 -17.34 4.76
C LEU A 104 6.67 -17.31 3.55
N LEU A 105 5.73 -18.25 3.45
CA LEU A 105 4.67 -18.19 2.42
C LEU A 105 3.75 -16.99 2.67
N LEU A 106 3.38 -16.76 3.93
CA LEU A 106 2.60 -15.60 4.37
C LEU A 106 3.36 -14.29 4.19
N VAL A 107 4.66 -14.26 4.51
CA VAL A 107 5.52 -13.11 4.17
C VAL A 107 5.56 -12.89 2.66
N SER A 108 5.66 -13.96 1.86
CA SER A 108 5.70 -13.87 0.40
C SER A 108 4.38 -13.40 -0.22
N SER A 109 3.23 -13.70 0.40
CA SER A 109 1.92 -13.26 -0.09
C SER A 109 1.60 -11.80 0.25
N LEU A 110 2.16 -11.28 1.36
CA LEU A 110 1.90 -9.91 1.81
C LEU A 110 2.98 -8.92 1.39
N ALA A 111 4.23 -9.37 1.28
CA ALA A 111 5.34 -8.52 0.90
C ALA A 111 5.31 -8.20 -0.60
N TYR A 112 5.50 -6.92 -0.93
CA TYR A 112 5.84 -6.49 -2.28
C TYR A 112 7.14 -7.15 -2.75
N ARG A 113 8.11 -7.20 -1.84
CA ARG A 113 9.34 -7.99 -1.99
C ARG A 113 9.95 -8.25 -0.63
N TRP A 114 10.71 -9.31 -0.53
CA TRP A 114 11.43 -9.65 0.68
C TRP A 114 12.75 -10.31 0.30
N GLY A 115 13.65 -10.43 1.27
CA GLY A 115 14.91 -11.10 1.05
C GLY A 115 15.72 -11.27 2.31
N VAL A 116 16.95 -11.74 2.11
CA VAL A 116 17.91 -12.03 3.16
C VAL A 116 19.22 -11.36 2.79
N LYS A 117 19.83 -10.67 3.75
CA LYS A 117 21.18 -10.11 3.59
C LYS A 117 22.03 -10.50 4.79
N ASP A 118 23.31 -10.73 4.56
CA ASP A 118 24.26 -10.89 5.66
C ASP A 118 24.37 -9.60 6.45
N ARG A 119 24.66 -9.71 7.75
CA ARG A 119 24.93 -8.52 8.56
C ARG A 119 26.28 -7.94 8.14
N LEU A 120 26.29 -6.67 7.74
CA LEU A 120 27.51 -5.95 7.35
C LEU A 120 28.57 -5.93 8.46
N LEU A 121 28.15 -5.94 9.72
CA LEU A 121 29.02 -5.90 10.89
C LEU A 121 28.65 -7.02 11.88
N GLY A 122 29.22 -8.20 11.69
CA GLY A 122 29.15 -9.32 12.64
C GLY A 122 28.44 -10.57 12.12
N VAL A 123 28.21 -11.52 13.02
CA VAL A 123 27.63 -12.84 12.70
C VAL A 123 26.12 -12.76 12.58
N GLY A 124 25.58 -13.46 11.58
CA GLY A 124 24.16 -13.68 11.38
C GLY A 124 23.63 -12.96 10.14
N LYS A 125 22.32 -12.87 10.08
CA LYS A 125 21.59 -12.39 8.89
C LYS A 125 20.52 -11.39 9.28
N THR A 126 20.08 -10.64 8.29
CA THR A 126 18.89 -9.80 8.34
C THR A 126 17.91 -10.29 7.29
N ILE A 127 16.74 -10.74 7.75
CA ILE A 127 15.59 -10.98 6.89
C ILE A 127 14.82 -9.67 6.82
N TRP A 128 14.41 -9.27 5.62
CA TRP A 128 13.68 -8.04 5.42
C TRP A 128 12.49 -8.26 4.50
N ALA A 129 11.42 -7.52 4.72
CA ALA A 129 10.24 -7.48 3.88
C ALA A 129 9.81 -6.02 3.66
N GLU A 130 9.40 -5.70 2.44
CA GLU A 130 8.80 -4.43 2.08
C GLU A 130 7.32 -4.65 1.76
N LEU A 131 6.46 -3.86 2.40
CA LEU A 131 5.02 -3.82 2.19
C LEU A 131 4.66 -2.56 1.41
N VAL A 132 3.71 -2.70 0.48
CA VAL A 132 3.02 -1.52 -0.05
C VAL A 132 2.17 -0.98 1.08
N ALA A 133 2.42 0.26 1.45
CA ALA A 133 1.81 0.92 2.57
C ALA A 133 1.18 2.23 2.08
N PRO A 134 0.06 2.12 1.34
CA PRO A 134 -0.60 3.25 0.70
C PRO A 134 -1.21 4.22 1.72
N GLY A 135 -1.29 3.82 3.00
CA GLY A 135 -1.67 4.70 4.10
C GLY A 135 -0.56 5.65 4.59
N PHE A 136 0.67 5.54 4.07
CA PHE A 136 1.74 6.54 4.27
C PHE A 136 1.89 7.50 3.10
N VAL A 137 1.01 7.40 2.11
CA VAL A 137 0.78 8.51 1.19
C VAL A 137 0.21 9.62 2.08
N PRO A 138 0.75 10.86 2.08
CA PRO A 138 -0.01 11.95 2.67
C PRO A 138 -1.39 11.88 2.02
N GLY A 139 -2.47 11.80 2.82
CA GLY A 139 -3.82 11.92 2.27
C GLY A 139 -3.83 13.11 1.29
N PRO A 140 -4.54 13.03 0.14
CA PRO A 140 -4.34 13.93 -1.00
C PRO A 140 -4.13 15.35 -0.48
N SER A 141 -2.91 15.88 -0.64
CA SER A 141 -2.56 17.16 -0.02
C SER A 141 -3.35 18.24 -0.72
N GLU A 142 -4.50 18.59 -0.17
CA GLU A 142 -5.29 19.73 -0.62
C GLU A 142 -4.42 20.97 -0.45
N THR A 143 -3.91 21.47 -1.57
CA THR A 143 -3.01 22.61 -1.59
C THR A 143 -3.65 23.70 -2.42
N GLU A 144 -3.72 24.90 -1.86
CA GLU A 144 -4.10 26.09 -2.60
C GLU A 144 -2.88 26.55 -3.40
N ILE A 145 -2.98 26.48 -4.73
CA ILE A 145 -1.93 26.94 -5.64
C ILE A 145 -2.49 27.97 -6.61
N ALA A 146 -1.65 28.87 -7.10
CA ALA A 146 -2.04 29.74 -8.21
C ALA A 146 -2.39 28.89 -9.45
N ALA A 147 -3.45 29.25 -10.17
CA ALA A 147 -3.96 28.51 -11.33
C ALA A 147 -2.87 28.18 -12.38
N VAL A 148 -1.87 29.05 -12.54
CA VAL A 148 -0.74 28.84 -13.45
C VAL A 148 0.14 27.63 -13.13
N ASN A 149 0.08 27.13 -11.90
CA ASN A 149 0.87 25.99 -11.42
C ASN A 149 0.12 24.65 -11.50
N VAL A 150 -1.15 24.65 -11.92
CA VAL A 150 -1.93 23.42 -12.11
C VAL A 150 -1.32 22.58 -13.24
N ARG A 151 -1.27 21.26 -13.05
CA ARG A 151 -0.74 20.30 -14.04
C ARG A 151 -1.80 19.29 -14.47
N ALA A 152 -1.68 18.78 -15.69
CA ALA A 152 -2.46 17.62 -16.13
C ALA A 152 -2.18 16.41 -15.23
N GLY A 153 -3.21 15.61 -14.96
CA GLY A 153 -3.15 14.49 -14.02
C GLY A 153 -3.33 14.89 -12.55
N GLN A 154 -3.57 16.16 -12.21
CA GLN A 154 -4.04 16.56 -10.88
C GLN A 154 -5.58 16.59 -10.84
N CYS A 155 -6.20 16.73 -9.66
CA CYS A 155 -7.60 17.11 -9.54
C CYS A 155 -7.74 18.51 -8.93
N VAL A 156 -8.68 19.29 -9.45
CA VAL A 156 -9.06 20.62 -8.94
C VAL A 156 -10.44 20.56 -8.27
N ARG A 157 -10.66 21.37 -7.25
CA ARG A 157 -11.99 21.47 -6.63
C ARG A 157 -12.82 22.53 -7.35
N VAL A 158 -13.89 22.10 -8.02
CA VAL A 158 -14.80 22.96 -8.80
C VAL A 158 -16.24 22.53 -8.58
N TRP A 159 -17.16 23.50 -8.53
CA TRP A 159 -18.59 23.25 -8.33
C TRP A 159 -18.91 22.32 -7.14
N GLY A 160 -18.14 22.44 -6.06
CA GLY A 160 -18.31 21.62 -4.86
C GLY A 160 -17.74 20.19 -4.96
N GLY A 161 -17.27 19.76 -6.13
CA GLY A 161 -16.69 18.43 -6.37
C GLY A 161 -15.22 18.48 -6.81
N TRP A 162 -14.60 17.31 -6.89
CA TRP A 162 -13.25 17.14 -7.42
C TRP A 162 -13.31 16.72 -8.89
N GLN A 163 -12.58 17.42 -9.76
CA GLN A 163 -12.53 17.14 -11.19
C GLN A 163 -11.09 16.87 -11.62
N ALA A 164 -10.87 15.80 -12.39
CA ALA A 164 -9.56 15.47 -12.93
C ALA A 164 -9.17 16.43 -14.07
N VAL A 165 -7.92 16.90 -14.04
CA VAL A 165 -7.37 17.82 -15.04
C VAL A 165 -6.77 17.02 -16.18
N ARG A 166 -7.41 17.11 -17.35
CA ARG A 166 -6.96 16.50 -18.61
C ARG A 166 -5.87 17.32 -19.30
N SER A 167 -5.98 18.65 -19.27
CA SER A 167 -5.04 19.54 -19.93
C SER A 167 -4.97 20.91 -19.26
N VAL A 168 -3.82 21.57 -19.35
CA VAL A 168 -3.63 22.95 -18.88
C VAL A 168 -2.92 23.73 -19.97
N ARG A 169 -3.45 24.90 -20.30
CA ARG A 169 -2.84 25.82 -21.26
C ARG A 169 -2.90 27.26 -20.74
N SER A 170 -1.90 28.05 -21.05
CA SER A 170 -1.88 29.48 -20.75
C SER A 170 -2.26 30.29 -21.99
N GLU A 171 -3.01 31.37 -21.80
CA GLU A 171 -3.38 32.27 -22.87
C GLU A 171 -3.41 33.72 -22.39
N ARG A 172 -3.19 34.67 -23.30
CA ARG A 172 -3.34 36.09 -22.97
C ARG A 172 -4.83 36.46 -22.98
N SER A 173 -5.27 37.12 -21.93
CA SER A 173 -6.58 37.75 -21.86
C SER A 173 -6.63 38.99 -22.75
N ALA A 174 -7.83 39.36 -23.21
CA ALA A 174 -8.07 40.59 -23.96
C ALA A 174 -7.65 41.86 -23.19
N SER A 175 -7.60 41.78 -21.85
CA SER A 175 -7.13 42.86 -20.96
C SER A 175 -5.61 42.86 -20.72
N GLY A 176 -4.84 42.00 -21.39
CA GLY A 176 -3.37 41.92 -21.27
C GLY A 176 -2.85 41.03 -20.13
N GLY A 177 -3.72 40.59 -19.22
CA GLY A 177 -3.40 39.64 -18.15
C GLY A 177 -3.22 38.20 -18.65
N LEU A 178 -2.57 37.35 -17.85
CA LEU A 178 -2.42 35.92 -18.15
C LEU A 178 -3.63 35.14 -17.61
N ALA A 179 -4.27 34.36 -18.47
CA ALA A 179 -5.32 33.42 -18.11
C ALA A 179 -4.83 31.99 -18.26
N VAL A 180 -5.37 31.10 -17.45
CA VAL A 180 -5.11 29.66 -17.49
C VAL A 180 -6.42 28.97 -17.84
N VAL A 181 -6.39 28.12 -18.87
CA VAL A 181 -7.51 27.29 -19.25
C VAL A 181 -7.22 25.84 -18.89
N ILE A 182 -8.03 25.30 -18.00
CA ILE A 182 -7.94 23.96 -17.44
C ILE A 182 -9.02 23.11 -18.11
N GLY A 183 -8.63 22.16 -18.96
CA GLY A 183 -9.54 21.15 -19.48
C GLY A 183 -9.76 20.06 -18.44
N LEU A 184 -11.02 19.82 -18.08
CA LEU A 184 -11.43 18.77 -17.16
C LEU A 184 -11.79 17.49 -17.93
N GLU A 185 -11.73 16.32 -17.27
CA GLU A 185 -12.22 15.06 -17.85
C GLU A 185 -13.74 15.11 -18.05
N ASP A 186 -14.48 15.58 -17.02
CA ASP A 186 -15.93 15.74 -17.06
C ASP A 186 -16.32 17.23 -16.98
N GLY A 187 -16.95 17.73 -18.04
CA GLY A 187 -17.53 19.07 -18.08
C GLY A 187 -16.73 20.13 -18.85
N PRO A 188 -17.18 21.41 -18.81
CA PRO A 188 -16.56 22.47 -19.59
C PRO A 188 -15.18 22.86 -19.04
N ALA A 189 -14.32 23.37 -19.92
CA ALA A 189 -13.01 23.89 -19.51
C ALA A 189 -13.17 25.10 -18.60
N LEU A 190 -12.39 25.12 -17.51
CA LEU A 190 -12.38 26.22 -16.55
C LEU A 190 -11.35 27.27 -16.98
N ARG A 191 -11.76 28.53 -17.03
CA ARG A 191 -10.87 29.66 -17.34
C ARG A 191 -10.69 30.51 -16.10
N LEU A 192 -9.45 30.62 -15.63
CA LEU A 192 -9.07 31.31 -14.41
C LEU A 192 -8.02 32.38 -14.68
N HIS A 193 -7.96 33.40 -13.82
CA HIS A 193 -6.80 34.30 -13.84
C HIS A 193 -5.56 33.54 -13.33
N ALA A 194 -4.38 33.81 -13.89
CA ALA A 194 -3.17 33.03 -13.57
C ALA A 194 -2.82 32.98 -12.07
N ALA A 195 -3.09 34.07 -11.34
CA ALA A 195 -2.85 34.19 -9.91
C ALA A 195 -4.03 33.75 -9.03
N GLU A 196 -5.15 33.35 -9.63
CA GLU A 196 -6.32 32.91 -8.89
C GLU A 196 -6.00 31.62 -8.11
N PRO A 197 -6.27 31.57 -6.80
CA PRO A 197 -5.98 30.39 -6.01
C PRO A 197 -6.97 29.26 -6.33
N VAL A 198 -6.45 28.04 -6.46
CA VAL A 198 -7.24 26.83 -6.73
C VAL A 198 -6.81 25.74 -5.77
N LEU A 199 -7.78 25.05 -5.17
CA LEU A 199 -7.52 23.84 -4.40
C LEU A 199 -7.21 22.68 -5.34
N VAL A 200 -6.02 22.10 -5.15
CA VAL A 200 -5.51 21.00 -5.96
C VAL A 200 -5.17 19.81 -5.07
N ARG A 201 -5.41 18.61 -5.59
CA ARG A 201 -4.88 17.35 -5.07
C ARG A 201 -4.19 16.59 -6.21
N ASP A 202 -3.13 15.85 -5.90
CA ASP A 202 -2.57 14.91 -6.87
C ASP A 202 -3.55 13.74 -7.09
N ALA A 203 -3.68 13.24 -8.33
CA ALA A 203 -4.61 12.15 -8.65
C ALA A 203 -4.09 10.80 -8.15
N GLY A 204 -4.10 10.62 -6.82
CA GLY A 204 -4.10 9.33 -6.17
C GLY A 204 -5.52 9.00 -5.73
N GLN A 205 -6.22 8.20 -6.53
CA GLN A 205 -7.45 7.48 -6.16
C GLN A 205 -8.70 8.37 -5.94
N ALA A 206 -9.60 8.35 -6.93
CA ALA A 206 -10.96 8.82 -6.73
C ALA A 206 -11.66 7.93 -5.68
N PRO A 207 -12.48 8.49 -4.76
CA PRO A 207 -13.47 7.68 -4.06
C PRO A 207 -14.44 7.15 -5.14
N GLY A 208 -14.53 5.83 -5.25
CA GLY A 208 -15.40 5.17 -6.21
C GLY A 208 -16.83 5.73 -6.12
N THR A 209 -17.31 6.23 -7.24
CA THR A 209 -18.71 6.64 -7.45
C THR A 209 -19.57 5.38 -7.37
N GLY A 210 -19.98 5.01 -6.16
CA GLY A 210 -20.89 3.90 -5.94
C GLY A 210 -22.31 4.33 -6.31
N THR A 211 -22.75 4.09 -7.54
CA THR A 211 -24.17 3.91 -7.87
C THR A 211 -24.33 3.17 -9.21
N ALA A 212 -24.74 1.91 -9.18
CA ALA A 212 -25.62 1.29 -10.19
C ALA A 212 -26.05 -0.13 -9.77
N VAL A 213 -27.24 -0.19 -9.17
CA VAL A 213 -28.33 -1.18 -9.37
C VAL A 213 -27.94 -2.61 -9.81
N VAL A 214 -28.07 -3.56 -8.89
CA VAL A 214 -28.18 -5.00 -9.20
C VAL A 214 -29.65 -5.31 -9.47
N THR A 215 -29.98 -5.60 -10.73
CA THR A 215 -31.27 -6.18 -11.12
C THR A 215 -31.25 -7.68 -10.82
N ALA A 216 -32.22 -8.17 -10.06
CA ALA A 216 -32.39 -9.60 -9.78
C ALA A 216 -32.83 -10.37 -11.04
N PRO A 217 -32.35 -11.61 -11.28
CA PRO A 217 -32.92 -12.45 -12.33
C PRO A 217 -34.24 -13.07 -11.83
N GLY A 218 -35.32 -12.70 -12.51
CA GLY A 218 -36.65 -13.30 -12.36
C GLY A 218 -36.67 -14.76 -12.82
N ARG A 219 -37.44 -15.57 -12.08
CA ARG A 219 -37.78 -16.97 -12.36
C ARG A 219 -38.67 -17.11 -13.61
N SER A 220 -38.82 -18.37 -14.03
CA SER A 220 -39.87 -19.00 -14.88
C SER A 220 -39.45 -19.17 -16.34
N ALA A 221 -39.70 -20.28 -17.05
CA ALA A 221 -40.24 -21.60 -16.73
C ALA A 221 -39.93 -22.51 -17.93
N THR A 222 -39.77 -23.82 -17.70
CA THR A 222 -39.76 -24.85 -18.74
C THR A 222 -41.13 -24.91 -19.44
N PRO A 223 -41.17 -25.23 -20.74
CA PRO A 223 -41.72 -26.56 -21.09
C PRO A 223 -40.98 -27.25 -22.26
N MET A 224 -40.78 -28.57 -22.12
CA MET A 224 -40.89 -29.54 -23.21
C MET A 224 -42.36 -30.05 -23.22
N PRO A 225 -42.88 -30.78 -24.22
CA PRO A 225 -42.18 -31.49 -25.31
C PRO A 225 -42.84 -31.30 -26.71
N ASP A 226 -42.21 -31.77 -27.80
CA ASP A 226 -42.81 -32.81 -28.64
C ASP A 226 -41.91 -33.25 -29.82
N GLN A 227 -41.81 -34.58 -29.92
CA GLN A 227 -41.87 -35.44 -31.12
C GLN A 227 -40.87 -35.33 -32.28
N VAL A 228 -40.24 -36.50 -32.47
CA VAL A 228 -39.54 -37.04 -33.65
C VAL A 228 -40.49 -37.10 -34.86
N PRO A 229 -39.97 -37.02 -36.09
CA PRO A 229 -40.15 -38.18 -36.96
C PRO A 229 -38.88 -38.62 -37.70
N GLU A 230 -38.84 -39.93 -37.93
CA GLU A 230 -37.82 -40.69 -38.66
C GLU A 230 -37.70 -40.31 -40.16
N VAL A 231 -36.49 -40.62 -40.64
CA VAL A 231 -35.86 -40.85 -41.97
C VAL A 231 -36.76 -41.05 -43.21
N PRO A 232 -36.25 -40.93 -44.47
CA PRO A 232 -35.48 -42.06 -45.07
C PRO A 232 -34.35 -41.67 -46.05
N ARG A 233 -33.48 -42.67 -46.32
CA ARG A 233 -32.99 -42.95 -47.68
C ARG A 233 -33.95 -43.92 -48.33
#